data_AF-A0A2H9LKW6-F1
#
_entry.id   AF-A0A2H9LKW6-F1
#
_cell.length_a   1.000
_cell.length_b   1.000
_cell.length_c   1.000
_cell.angle_alpha   90.00
_cell.angle_beta   90.00
_cell.angle_gamma   90.00
#
_symmetry.space_group_name_H-M   'P 1'
#
loop_
_entity.id
_entity.type
_entity.pdbx_description
1 polymer ?
#
loop_
_entity_poly.entity_id
_entity_poly.type
_entity_poly.pdbx_seq_one_letter_code
_entity_poly.pdbx_strand_id
1 'polypeptide(L)'
;MDELNLMVDLVEEQIVRGNLRWLANFSEIHRNYQLGDLKIQLYAFGGLEEKGFLLSRLFSALVTPKYKVHLVTCTSSEFNDQSLRKLVTTCKGKFSKEDWIFLALIQDKPIERSLKKTIESLGDRTVGIEAYSLASKERVVSENVLGKGFEKQLKLSSPVFEAFDLPDYVKSFTLVFAISTLFLFTLQLFFAIPVFNLSIVPVTLMLLFLFSIIVGHALYKSRFKTTLQLTTEGFDVRKGKSSVTKKWADFRDAAIYITPRRETCIRLYGRDETFDLPLSRVGLSRKEAYSMIKQMLR
;
A
#
# COMPACT_ATOMS: atom_id res chain seq x y z
N MET A 1 9.05 23.23 4.50
CA MET A 1 7.72 22.61 4.74
C MET A 1 7.31 21.69 3.58
N ASP A 2 7.43 22.12 2.32
CA ASP A 2 7.10 21.28 1.15
C ASP A 2 8.04 20.08 0.97
N GLU A 3 9.34 20.23 1.22
CA GLU A 3 10.30 19.12 1.12
C GLU A 3 10.09 18.04 2.20
N LEU A 4 9.78 18.42 3.44
CA LEU A 4 9.43 17.45 4.50
C LEU A 4 8.19 16.63 4.12
N ASN A 5 7.19 17.28 3.54
CA ASN A 5 5.99 16.60 3.06
C ASN A 5 6.30 15.66 1.90
N LEU A 6 7.20 16.05 1.00
CA LEU A 6 7.67 15.19 -0.08
C LEU A 6 8.36 13.93 0.46
N MET A 7 9.20 14.04 1.49
CA MET A 7 9.85 12.89 2.10
C MET A 7 8.85 11.94 2.75
N VAL A 8 7.81 12.47 3.41
CA VAL A 8 6.72 11.65 3.94
C VAL A 8 5.96 10.93 2.82
N ASP A 9 5.72 11.62 1.70
CA ASP A 9 5.09 11.02 0.52
C ASP A 9 5.95 9.87 -0.07
N LEU A 10 7.29 10.00 -0.04
CA LEU A 10 8.21 8.93 -0.46
C LEU A 10 8.15 7.72 0.48
N VAL A 11 8.09 7.95 1.79
CA VAL A 11 7.94 6.86 2.77
C VAL A 11 6.63 6.12 2.53
N GLU A 12 5.51 6.85 2.34
CA GLU A 12 4.22 6.24 2.03
C GLU A 12 4.29 5.41 0.75
N GLU A 13 4.95 5.91 -0.30
CA GLU A 13 5.09 5.20 -1.56
C GLU A 13 5.88 3.91 -1.42
N GLN A 14 6.95 3.91 -0.62
CA GLN A 14 7.74 2.71 -0.34
C GLN A 14 6.92 1.65 0.41
N ILE A 15 6.05 2.07 1.33
CA ILE A 15 5.13 1.16 2.03
C ILE A 15 4.16 0.55 1.02
N VAL A 16 3.50 1.36 0.20
CA VAL A 16 2.45 0.89 -0.72
C VAL A 16 3.00 -0.03 -1.81
N ARG A 17 4.20 0.24 -2.33
CA ARG A 17 4.88 -0.66 -3.27
C ARG A 17 5.32 -1.98 -2.64
N GLY A 18 5.32 -2.06 -1.31
CA GLY A 18 5.80 -3.21 -0.56
C GLY A 18 7.33 -3.31 -0.53
N ASN A 19 8.05 -2.19 -0.72
CA ASN A 19 9.51 -2.15 -0.57
C ASN A 19 9.92 -2.41 0.88
N LEU A 20 9.05 -2.09 1.84
CA LEU A 20 9.27 -2.36 3.27
C LEU A 20 8.74 -3.73 3.73
N ARG A 21 8.38 -4.64 2.82
CA ARG A 21 7.83 -5.98 3.16
C ARG A 21 8.76 -6.79 4.05
N TRP A 22 10.07 -6.64 3.87
CA TRP A 22 11.08 -7.32 4.69
C TRP A 22 11.11 -6.83 6.15
N LEU A 23 10.54 -5.66 6.45
CA LEU A 23 10.33 -5.20 7.82
C LEU A 23 9.00 -5.70 8.37
N ALA A 24 7.93 -5.46 7.61
CA ALA A 24 6.59 -5.90 7.95
C ALA A 24 5.67 -5.82 6.73
N ASN A 25 4.60 -6.61 6.79
CA ASN A 25 3.48 -6.50 5.89
C ASN A 25 2.52 -5.42 6.42
N PHE A 26 2.82 -4.16 6.10
CA PHE A 26 1.97 -3.02 6.42
C PHE A 26 0.65 -3.10 5.66
N SER A 27 -0.46 -3.04 6.39
CA SER A 27 -1.79 -3.12 5.82
C SER A 27 -2.58 -1.82 5.97
N GLU A 28 -2.29 -1.01 6.98
CA GLU A 28 -3.02 0.22 7.25
C GLU A 28 -2.06 1.41 7.33
N ILE A 29 -2.44 2.53 6.73
CA ILE A 29 -1.67 3.77 6.70
C ILE A 29 -2.63 4.94 7.01
N HIS A 30 -2.24 5.75 7.98
CA HIS A 30 -2.95 6.93 8.43
C HIS A 30 -2.05 8.16 8.25
N ARG A 31 -2.57 9.20 7.60
CA ARG A 31 -1.91 10.51 7.53
C ARG A 31 -2.41 11.43 8.63
N ASN A 32 -1.51 12.25 9.17
CA ASN A 32 -1.82 13.22 10.24
C ASN A 32 -2.50 12.54 11.44
N TYR A 33 -1.94 11.43 11.90
CA TYR A 33 -2.47 10.63 13.00
C TYR A 33 -2.14 11.29 14.34
N GLN A 34 -3.10 11.30 15.27
CA GLN A 34 -2.92 11.88 16.59
C GLN A 34 -2.55 10.78 17.59
N LEU A 35 -1.32 10.83 18.12
CA LEU A 35 -0.80 9.88 19.09
C LEU A 35 -0.58 10.60 20.42
N GLY A 36 -1.59 10.59 21.28
CA GLY A 36 -1.62 11.42 22.48
C GLY A 36 -1.55 12.89 22.09
N ASP A 37 -0.54 13.60 22.60
CA ASP A 37 -0.32 15.02 22.31
C ASP A 37 0.51 15.25 21.04
N LEU A 38 1.00 14.19 20.39
CA LEU A 38 1.86 14.28 19.23
C LEU A 38 1.06 14.12 17.94
N LYS A 39 1.25 15.05 17.00
CA LYS A 39 0.74 14.93 15.64
C LYS A 39 1.80 14.25 14.78
N ILE A 40 1.49 13.04 14.34
CA ILE A 40 2.35 12.21 13.49
C ILE A 40 1.94 12.42 12.03
N GLN A 41 2.91 12.65 11.16
CA GLN A 41 2.66 12.92 9.74
C GLN A 41 2.18 11.65 9.01
N LEU A 42 2.83 10.51 9.28
CA LEU A 42 2.45 9.21 8.72
C LEU A 42 2.57 8.13 9.80
N TYR A 43 1.51 7.36 9.97
CA TYR A 43 1.48 6.19 10.81
C TYR A 43 1.06 4.99 9.98
N ALA A 44 1.87 3.94 9.94
CA ALA A 44 1.54 2.70 9.27
C ALA A 44 1.56 1.53 10.26
N PHE A 45 0.63 0.61 10.08
CA PHE A 45 0.41 -0.54 10.92
C PHE A 45 0.41 -1.82 10.09
N GLY A 46 1.08 -2.85 10.62
CA GLY A 46 1.21 -4.14 9.99
C GLY A 46 1.58 -5.25 10.95
N GLY A 47 1.97 -6.38 10.38
CA GLY A 47 2.51 -7.51 11.14
C GLY A 47 3.52 -8.28 10.31
N LEU A 48 4.16 -9.25 10.94
CA LEU A 48 5.11 -10.15 10.28
C LEU A 48 4.41 -11.26 9.48
N GLU A 49 3.10 -11.43 9.67
CA GLU A 49 2.34 -12.47 9.00
C GLU A 49 2.23 -12.25 7.48
N GLU A 50 2.57 -13.28 6.73
CA GLU A 50 2.40 -13.32 5.28
C GLU A 50 0.94 -13.61 4.92
N LYS A 51 0.27 -12.63 4.31
CA LYS A 51 -1.16 -12.73 3.92
C LYS A 51 -1.36 -13.23 2.48
N GLY A 52 -0.35 -13.88 1.90
CA GLY A 52 -0.31 -14.35 0.51
C GLY A 52 -1.15 -15.60 0.23
N PHE A 53 -0.62 -16.51 -0.60
CA PHE A 53 -1.28 -17.77 -0.96
C PHE A 53 -1.57 -18.67 0.26
N LEU A 54 -2.52 -19.61 0.13
CA LEU A 54 -2.98 -20.48 1.21
C LEU A 54 -1.84 -21.17 1.97
N LEU A 55 -0.85 -21.72 1.26
CA LEU A 55 0.31 -22.38 1.86
C LEU A 55 1.23 -21.41 2.61
N SER A 56 1.48 -20.22 2.06
CA SER A 56 2.27 -19.21 2.77
C SER A 56 1.56 -18.69 4.02
N ARG A 57 0.22 -18.60 3.99
CA ARG A 57 -0.59 -18.23 5.16
C ARG A 57 -0.54 -19.32 6.24
N LEU A 58 -0.63 -20.59 5.85
CA LEU A 58 -0.59 -21.71 6.79
C LEU A 58 0.79 -21.79 7.48
N PHE A 59 1.86 -21.68 6.70
CA PHE A 59 3.23 -21.65 7.24
C PHE A 59 3.43 -20.45 8.17
N SER A 60 2.96 -19.27 7.76
CA SER A 60 3.10 -18.07 8.57
C SER A 60 2.29 -18.15 9.87
N ALA A 61 1.08 -18.69 9.84
CA ALA A 61 0.25 -18.86 11.04
C ALA A 61 0.85 -19.83 12.07
N LEU A 62 1.69 -20.77 11.63
CA LEU A 62 2.33 -21.79 12.49
C LEU A 62 3.71 -21.37 12.99
N VAL A 63 4.47 -20.64 12.18
CA VAL A 63 5.90 -20.39 12.42
C VAL A 63 6.19 -18.93 12.78
N THR A 64 5.36 -17.99 12.33
CA THR A 64 5.61 -16.56 12.53
C THR A 64 5.00 -16.08 13.85
N PRO A 65 5.80 -15.49 14.76
CA PRO A 65 5.25 -14.87 15.96
C PRO A 65 4.34 -13.69 15.59
N LYS A 66 3.24 -13.53 16.33
CA LYS A 66 2.18 -12.55 16.07
C LYS A 66 2.55 -11.12 16.50
N TYR A 67 3.79 -10.72 16.24
CA TYR A 67 4.24 -9.36 16.54
C TYR A 67 3.55 -8.36 15.62
N LYS A 68 3.01 -7.32 16.23
CA LYS A 68 2.52 -6.15 15.51
C LYS A 68 3.67 -5.20 15.26
N VAL A 69 3.63 -4.58 14.10
CA VAL A 69 4.66 -3.64 13.67
C VAL A 69 4.03 -2.29 13.41
N HIS A 70 4.60 -1.27 14.03
CA HIS A 70 4.17 0.12 13.94
C HIS A 70 5.30 0.94 13.32
N LEU A 71 5.01 1.62 12.22
CA LEU A 71 5.91 2.57 11.59
C LEU A 71 5.34 3.98 11.82
N VAL A 72 6.12 4.83 12.45
CA VAL A 72 5.77 6.20 12.79
C VAL A 72 6.78 7.14 12.13
N THR A 73 6.30 8.01 11.26
CA THR A 73 7.11 9.04 10.62
C THR A 73 6.77 10.40 11.19
N CYS A 74 7.79 11.05 11.76
CA CYS A 74 7.69 12.37 12.35
C CYS A 74 8.56 13.36 11.59
N THR A 75 8.00 14.53 11.28
CA THR A 75 8.73 15.65 10.69
C THR A 75 8.82 16.82 11.67
N SER A 76 9.99 17.45 11.74
CA SER A 76 10.24 18.65 12.53
C SER A 76 11.32 19.49 11.85
N SER A 77 11.42 20.79 12.14
CA SER A 77 12.60 21.56 11.70
C SER A 77 13.88 21.03 12.35
N GLU A 78 13.76 20.56 13.59
CA GLU A 78 14.86 20.09 14.43
C GLU A 78 14.31 19.15 15.52
N PHE A 79 15.01 18.04 15.77
CA PHE A 79 14.77 17.19 16.92
C PHE A 79 15.84 17.42 17.98
N ASN A 80 15.45 17.35 19.25
CA ASN A 80 16.38 17.34 20.38
C ASN A 80 16.19 16.04 21.18
N ASP A 81 17.13 15.75 22.09
CA ASP A 81 17.10 14.54 22.92
C ASP A 81 15.80 14.42 23.73
N GLN A 82 15.26 15.53 24.23
CA GLN A 82 14.03 15.55 25.00
C GLN A 82 12.81 15.17 24.15
N SER A 83 12.73 15.68 22.92
CA SER A 83 11.66 15.38 21.96
C SER A 83 11.72 13.92 21.54
N LEU A 84 12.93 13.40 21.29
CA LEU A 84 13.14 11.98 20.98
C LEU A 84 12.68 11.09 22.13
N ARG A 85 13.09 11.39 23.37
CA ARG A 85 12.66 10.64 24.55
C ARG A 85 11.15 10.70 24.76
N LYS A 86 10.54 11.87 24.60
CA LYS A 86 9.09 12.04 24.69
C LYS A 86 8.37 11.19 23.63
N LEU A 87 8.86 11.18 22.39
CA LEU A 87 8.29 10.43 21.29
C LEU A 87 8.39 8.91 21.53
N VAL A 88 9.58 8.41 21.88
CA VAL A 88 9.79 6.99 22.22
C VAL A 88 8.88 6.57 23.39
N THR A 89 8.82 7.37 24.44
CA THR A 89 7.98 7.07 25.62
C THR A 89 6.49 7.07 25.26
N THR A 90 6.05 8.01 24.43
CA THR A 90 4.65 8.09 23.96
C THR A 90 4.28 6.87 23.12
N CYS A 91 5.15 6.45 22.19
CA CYS A 91 4.94 5.26 21.38
C CYS A 91 4.89 4.00 22.25
N LYS A 92 5.83 3.83 23.19
CA LYS A 92 5.84 2.69 24.11
C LYS A 92 4.67 2.69 25.10
N GLY A 93 4.13 3.85 25.44
CA GLY A 93 2.94 3.97 26.26
C GLY A 93 1.65 3.62 25.51
N LYS A 94 1.61 3.82 24.19
CA LYS A 94 0.44 3.49 23.36
C LYS A 94 0.42 2.03 22.89
N PHE A 95 1.58 1.52 22.46
CA PHE A 95 1.69 0.19 21.85
C PHE A 95 2.07 -0.87 22.88
N SER A 96 1.88 -2.14 22.55
CA SER A 96 2.21 -3.24 23.46
C SER A 96 3.72 -3.35 23.66
N LYS A 97 4.14 -3.93 24.79
CA LYS A 97 5.56 -4.14 25.11
C LYS A 97 6.28 -5.08 24.16
N GLU A 98 5.53 -5.91 23.44
CA GLU A 98 6.04 -6.90 22.48
C GLU A 98 6.00 -6.38 21.03
N ASP A 99 5.38 -5.23 20.81
CA ASP A 99 5.23 -4.66 19.47
C ASP A 99 6.55 -4.03 19.00
N TRP A 100 6.83 -4.14 17.71
CA TRP A 100 8.01 -3.50 17.11
C TRP A 100 7.63 -2.12 16.58
N ILE A 101 8.43 -1.13 16.95
CA ILE A 101 8.20 0.28 16.62
C ILE A 101 9.37 0.76 15.76
N PHE A 102 9.08 1.17 14.53
CA PHE A 102 10.01 1.85 13.65
C PHE A 102 9.70 3.34 13.65
N LEU A 103 10.69 4.17 13.99
CA LEU A 103 10.58 5.62 14.05
C LEU A 103 11.43 6.25 12.95
N ALA A 104 10.78 6.84 11.95
CA ALA A 104 11.43 7.66 10.94
C ALA A 104 11.36 9.14 11.36
N LEU A 105 12.49 9.74 11.68
CA LEU A 105 12.60 11.14 12.05
C LEU A 105 13.16 11.91 10.86
N ILE A 106 12.41 12.85 10.31
CA ILE A 106 12.84 13.64 9.16
C ILE A 106 12.94 15.09 9.61
N GLN A 107 14.13 15.67 9.50
CA GLN A 107 14.38 17.05 9.90
C GLN A 107 15.02 17.91 8.82
N ASP A 108 14.73 19.20 8.86
CA ASP A 108 15.29 20.17 7.91
C ASP A 108 16.77 20.43 8.21
N LYS A 109 17.11 20.64 9.48
CA LYS A 109 18.47 20.99 9.91
C LYS A 109 19.41 19.78 10.05
N PRO A 110 20.75 19.99 10.05
CA PRO A 110 21.72 18.95 10.37
C PRO A 110 21.46 18.29 11.74
N ILE A 111 21.77 17.01 11.85
CA ILE A 111 21.60 16.25 13.10
C ILE A 111 22.71 16.64 14.07
N GLU A 112 22.33 17.10 15.28
CA GLU A 112 23.29 17.41 16.33
C GLU A 112 24.04 16.16 16.81
N ARG A 113 25.29 16.33 17.24
CA ARG A 113 26.12 15.22 17.74
C ARG A 113 25.54 14.55 18.98
N SER A 114 24.88 15.32 19.84
CA SER A 114 24.14 14.83 21.02
C SER A 114 23.05 13.85 20.61
N LEU A 115 22.15 14.31 19.73
CA LEU A 115 21.06 13.50 19.20
C LEU A 115 21.57 12.26 18.47
N LYS A 116 22.63 12.40 17.69
CA LYS A 116 23.26 11.28 16.98
C LYS A 116 23.67 10.17 17.94
N LYS A 117 24.42 10.52 19.00
CA LYS A 117 24.83 9.58 20.03
C LYS A 117 23.62 8.96 20.75
N THR A 118 22.57 9.73 21.04
CA THR A 118 21.35 9.23 21.68
C THR A 118 20.64 8.19 20.81
N ILE A 119 20.57 8.41 19.49
CA ILE A 119 19.96 7.47 18.55
C ILE A 119 20.81 6.20 18.44
N GLU A 120 22.12 6.34 18.21
CA GLU A 120 23.05 5.21 18.06
C GLU A 120 23.08 4.33 19.31
N SER A 121 23.14 4.95 20.50
CA SER A 121 23.18 4.26 21.80
C SER A 121 21.83 3.72 22.28
N LEU A 122 20.77 3.79 21.47
CA LEU A 122 19.46 3.27 21.84
C LEU A 122 19.50 1.75 21.97
N GLY A 123 19.62 1.26 23.21
CA GLY A 123 19.67 -0.17 23.54
C GLY A 123 18.31 -0.88 23.57
N ASP A 124 17.22 -0.19 23.26
CA ASP A 124 15.88 -0.78 23.26
C ASP A 124 15.74 -1.79 22.11
N ARG A 125 15.33 -3.02 22.40
CA ARG A 125 15.17 -4.08 21.38
C ARG A 125 13.88 -3.95 20.58
N THR A 126 12.92 -3.16 21.05
CA THR A 126 11.58 -3.01 20.48
C THR A 126 11.41 -1.76 19.62
N VAL A 127 12.38 -0.84 19.64
CA VAL A 127 12.31 0.44 18.94
C VAL A 127 13.50 0.62 18.00
N GLY A 128 13.28 0.59 16.69
CA GLY A 128 14.27 0.97 15.68
C GLY A 128 14.07 2.42 15.27
N ILE A 129 15.14 3.22 15.22
CA ILE A 129 15.08 4.64 14.84
C ILE A 129 15.98 4.89 13.64
N GLU A 130 15.45 5.61 12.66
CA GLU A 130 16.22 6.21 11.58
C GLU A 130 15.91 7.70 11.50
N ALA A 131 16.93 8.53 11.63
CA ALA A 131 16.85 9.97 11.47
C ALA A 131 17.52 10.39 10.16
N TYR A 132 16.84 11.26 9.42
CA TYR A 132 17.27 11.82 8.15
C TYR A 132 17.27 13.34 8.23
N SER A 133 18.39 13.97 7.88
CA SER A 133 18.51 15.42 7.73
C SER A 133 18.47 15.83 6.26
N LEU A 134 17.61 16.77 5.90
CA LEU A 134 17.54 17.31 4.54
C LEU A 134 18.75 18.19 4.21
N ALA A 135 19.19 19.04 5.14
CA ALA A 135 20.31 19.96 4.92
C ALA A 135 21.64 19.23 4.70
N SER A 136 21.93 18.22 5.53
CA SER A 136 23.20 17.47 5.44
C SER A 136 23.10 16.19 4.61
N LYS A 137 21.89 15.75 4.25
CA LYS A 137 21.60 14.42 3.68
C LYS A 137 22.18 13.27 4.52
N GLU A 138 22.44 13.54 5.79
CA GLU A 138 22.99 12.59 6.75
C GLU A 138 21.88 11.69 7.28
N ARG A 139 22.23 10.41 7.47
CA ARG A 139 21.40 9.42 8.13
C ARG A 139 22.05 8.97 9.42
N VAL A 140 21.24 8.86 10.46
CA VAL A 140 21.64 8.29 11.75
C VAL A 140 20.64 7.21 12.13
N VAL A 141 21.14 6.05 12.51
CA VAL A 141 20.31 4.87 12.76
C VAL A 141 20.67 4.30 14.12
N SER A 142 19.68 3.76 14.83
CA SER A 142 19.94 3.04 16.09
C SER A 142 20.72 1.75 15.85
N GLU A 143 21.74 1.46 16.65
CA GLU A 143 22.64 0.32 16.41
C GLU A 143 22.03 -1.07 16.69
N ASN A 144 20.79 -1.09 17.16
CA ASN A 144 20.01 -2.30 17.41
C ASN A 144 19.56 -2.99 16.11
N VAL A 145 19.03 -4.22 16.25
CA VAL A 145 18.60 -5.07 15.12
C VAL A 145 17.52 -4.38 14.29
N LEU A 146 16.56 -3.72 14.93
CA LEU A 146 15.48 -3.03 14.24
C LEU A 146 15.99 -1.83 13.44
N GLY A 147 16.86 -0.98 14.01
CA GLY A 147 17.46 0.15 13.30
C GLY A 147 18.27 -0.30 12.08
N LYS A 148 19.16 -1.29 12.24
CA LYS A 148 19.92 -1.86 11.11
C LYS A 148 19.05 -2.51 10.05
N GLY A 149 17.93 -3.12 10.44
CA GLY A 149 16.91 -3.61 9.53
C GLY A 149 16.26 -2.46 8.76
N PHE A 150 15.92 -1.39 9.47
CA PHE A 150 15.24 -0.22 8.93
C PHE A 150 16.10 0.50 7.88
N GLU A 151 17.37 0.75 8.19
CA GLU A 151 18.34 1.38 7.28
C GLU A 151 18.46 0.68 5.92
N LYS A 152 18.46 -0.65 5.92
CA LYS A 152 18.60 -1.44 4.70
C LYS A 152 17.39 -1.27 3.77
N GLN A 153 16.22 -1.05 4.34
CA GLN A 153 14.94 -1.09 3.63
C GLN A 153 14.43 0.32 3.29
N LEU A 154 14.63 1.29 4.19
CA LEU A 154 14.24 2.67 4.00
C LEU A 154 15.32 3.45 3.21
N LYS A 155 15.45 3.14 1.92
CA LYS A 155 16.36 3.89 1.03
C LYS A 155 15.66 5.16 0.55
N LEU A 156 15.82 6.27 1.27
CA LEU A 156 15.28 7.57 0.88
C LEU A 156 16.06 8.25 -0.28
N SER A 157 16.98 7.54 -0.92
CA SER A 157 17.79 8.02 -2.05
C SER A 157 17.12 7.68 -3.39
N SER A 158 16.54 8.70 -4.01
CA SER A 158 15.96 8.78 -5.36
C SER A 158 14.49 8.34 -5.53
N PRO A 159 13.59 9.28 -5.94
CA PRO A 159 12.20 8.99 -6.26
C PRO A 159 12.09 8.34 -7.64
N VAL A 160 11.88 7.03 -7.70
CA VAL A 160 11.48 6.37 -8.95
C VAL A 160 9.99 6.06 -8.87
N PHE A 161 9.17 6.97 -9.39
CA PHE A 161 7.73 6.77 -9.50
C PHE A 161 7.38 6.02 -10.80
N GLU A 162 7.52 4.70 -10.82
CA GLU A 162 6.92 3.89 -11.88
C GLU A 162 5.52 3.45 -11.45
N ALA A 163 4.49 3.95 -12.13
CA ALA A 163 3.14 3.45 -12.02
C ALA A 163 2.89 2.54 -13.23
N PHE A 164 2.88 1.22 -13.00
CA PHE A 164 2.56 0.24 -14.03
C PHE A 164 1.38 -0.61 -13.56
N ASP A 165 0.18 -0.23 -14.01
CA ASP A 165 -1.07 -0.92 -13.70
C ASP A 165 -1.66 -1.59 -14.97
N LEU A 166 -0.86 -2.48 -15.57
CA LEU A 166 -1.23 -3.38 -16.65
C LEU A 166 -1.88 -4.74 -16.24
N PRO A 167 -1.84 -5.25 -14.99
CA PRO A 167 -2.17 -6.65 -14.70
C PRO A 167 -3.61 -7.09 -15.01
N ASP A 168 -4.61 -6.25 -14.75
CA ASP A 168 -6.02 -6.69 -14.83
C ASP A 168 -6.59 -6.68 -16.26
N TYR A 169 -6.05 -5.81 -17.14
CA TYR A 169 -6.30 -5.87 -18.58
C TYR A 169 -5.63 -7.11 -19.20
N VAL A 170 -4.38 -7.39 -18.83
CA VAL A 170 -3.63 -8.55 -19.33
C VAL A 170 -4.30 -9.86 -18.90
N LYS A 171 -4.78 -10.00 -17.66
CA LYS A 171 -5.52 -11.21 -17.23
C LYS A 171 -6.77 -11.46 -18.05
N SER A 172 -7.55 -10.42 -18.35
CA SER A 172 -8.79 -10.53 -19.12
C SER A 172 -8.50 -10.91 -20.58
N PHE A 173 -7.47 -10.31 -21.17
CA PHE A 173 -6.98 -10.65 -22.50
C PHE A 173 -6.48 -12.11 -22.57
N THR A 174 -5.63 -12.52 -21.63
CA THR A 174 -5.04 -13.87 -21.61
C THR A 174 -6.11 -14.95 -21.43
N LEU A 175 -7.13 -14.72 -20.60
CA LEU A 175 -8.23 -15.67 -20.42
C LEU A 175 -9.03 -15.87 -21.72
N VAL A 176 -9.43 -14.77 -22.38
CA VAL A 176 -10.21 -14.82 -23.62
C VAL A 176 -9.40 -15.43 -24.75
N PHE A 177 -8.12 -15.06 -24.86
CA PHE A 177 -7.21 -15.64 -25.85
C PHE A 177 -7.02 -17.14 -25.62
N ALA A 178 -6.74 -17.57 -24.38
CA ALA A 178 -6.54 -18.98 -24.06
C ALA A 178 -7.79 -19.83 -24.32
N ILE A 179 -8.98 -19.36 -23.93
CA ILE A 179 -10.25 -20.07 -24.19
C ILE A 179 -10.52 -20.16 -25.70
N SER A 180 -10.27 -19.07 -26.43
CA SER A 180 -10.52 -19.03 -27.87
C SER A 180 -9.54 -19.94 -28.64
N THR A 181 -8.26 -19.98 -28.24
CA THR A 181 -7.28 -20.93 -28.78
C THR A 181 -7.64 -22.38 -28.46
N LEU A 182 -8.09 -22.65 -27.24
CA LEU A 182 -8.52 -23.99 -26.83
C LEU A 182 -9.77 -24.44 -27.58
N PHE A 183 -10.72 -23.52 -27.82
CA PHE A 183 -11.89 -23.78 -28.65
C PHE A 183 -11.51 -24.14 -30.09
N LEU A 184 -10.58 -23.40 -30.71
CA LEU A 184 -10.06 -23.76 -32.04
C LEU A 184 -9.40 -25.13 -32.06
N PHE A 185 -8.65 -25.47 -31.02
CA PHE A 185 -8.04 -26.80 -30.90
C PHE A 185 -9.11 -27.91 -30.77
N THR A 186 -10.18 -27.68 -30.00
CA THR A 186 -11.30 -28.63 -29.92
C THR A 186 -12.06 -28.79 -31.22
N LEU A 187 -12.29 -27.70 -31.97
CA LEU A 187 -12.96 -27.77 -33.28
C LEU A 187 -12.15 -28.59 -34.28
N GLN A 188 -10.82 -28.41 -34.30
CA GLN A 188 -9.91 -29.21 -35.13
C GLN A 188 -9.98 -30.70 -34.77
N LEU A 189 -9.94 -31.02 -33.47
CA LEU A 189 -9.83 -32.39 -32.98
C LEU A 189 -11.14 -33.19 -33.11
N PHE A 190 -12.29 -32.53 -32.93
CA PHE A 190 -13.60 -33.20 -32.95
C PHE A 190 -14.35 -33.10 -34.28
N PHE A 191 -14.16 -32.02 -35.05
CA PHE A 191 -14.91 -31.80 -36.30
C PHE A 191 -14.07 -31.95 -37.56
N ALA A 192 -12.77 -32.28 -37.44
CA ALA A 192 -11.83 -32.46 -38.55
C ALA A 192 -11.81 -31.29 -39.57
N ILE A 193 -12.24 -30.10 -39.13
CA ILE A 193 -12.18 -28.88 -39.95
C ILE A 193 -10.71 -28.50 -40.05
N PRO A 194 -10.14 -28.32 -41.26
CA PRO A 194 -8.73 -28.00 -41.45
C PRO A 194 -8.48 -26.51 -41.17
N VAL A 195 -8.69 -26.08 -39.93
CA VAL A 195 -8.40 -24.71 -39.48
C VAL A 195 -6.88 -24.48 -39.43
N PHE A 196 -6.12 -25.56 -39.19
CA PHE A 196 -4.65 -25.56 -39.13
C PHE A 196 -3.95 -25.89 -40.46
N ASN A 197 -4.38 -25.29 -41.58
CA ASN A 197 -3.50 -25.21 -42.75
C ASN A 197 -2.37 -24.22 -42.43
N LEU A 198 -1.10 -24.64 -42.53
CA LEU A 198 0.09 -23.89 -42.08
C LEU A 198 0.12 -22.43 -42.57
N SER A 199 -0.47 -22.15 -43.74
CA SER A 199 -0.55 -20.82 -44.36
C SER A 199 -1.63 -19.89 -43.79
N ILE A 200 -2.67 -20.42 -43.14
CA ILE A 200 -3.86 -19.66 -42.67
C ILE A 200 -3.82 -19.43 -41.15
N VAL A 201 -3.02 -20.22 -40.42
CA VAL A 201 -2.84 -20.13 -38.96
C VAL A 201 -2.41 -18.72 -38.50
N PRO A 202 -1.43 -18.04 -39.11
CA PRO A 202 -0.98 -16.73 -38.62
C PRO A 202 -2.07 -15.66 -38.75
N VAL A 203 -2.79 -15.65 -39.88
CA VAL A 203 -3.88 -14.70 -40.15
C VAL A 203 -5.06 -14.96 -39.22
N THR A 204 -5.40 -16.23 -38.99
CA THR A 204 -6.47 -16.63 -38.06
C THR A 204 -6.15 -16.19 -36.64
N LEU A 205 -4.92 -16.39 -36.17
CA LEU A 205 -4.48 -15.95 -34.85
C LEU A 205 -4.46 -14.42 -34.70
N MET A 206 -4.08 -13.67 -35.74
CA MET A 206 -4.16 -12.19 -35.71
C MET A 206 -5.60 -11.69 -35.62
N LEU A 207 -6.53 -12.29 -36.38
CA LEU A 207 -7.95 -11.96 -36.29
C LEU A 207 -8.53 -12.30 -34.92
N LEU A 208 -8.14 -13.45 -34.37
CA LEU A 208 -8.54 -13.89 -33.03
C LEU A 208 -7.98 -12.98 -31.93
N PHE A 209 -6.76 -12.48 -32.11
CA PHE A 209 -6.13 -11.51 -31.23
C PHE A 209 -6.91 -10.19 -31.22
N LEU A 210 -7.24 -9.65 -32.40
CA LEU A 210 -8.06 -8.43 -32.54
C LEU A 210 -9.46 -8.63 -31.94
N PHE A 211 -10.09 -9.78 -32.21
CA PHE A 211 -11.39 -10.11 -31.64
C PHE A 211 -11.34 -10.25 -30.12
N SER A 212 -10.28 -10.85 -29.58
CA SER A 212 -10.04 -10.98 -28.14
C SER A 212 -9.85 -9.63 -27.47
N ILE A 213 -9.22 -8.65 -28.15
CA ILE A 213 -9.14 -7.28 -27.66
C ILE A 213 -10.52 -6.64 -27.57
N ILE A 214 -11.33 -6.74 -28.62
CA ILE A 214 -12.66 -6.12 -28.69
C ILE A 214 -13.62 -6.75 -27.67
N VAL A 215 -13.73 -8.08 -27.68
CA VAL A 215 -14.61 -8.82 -26.76
C VAL A 215 -14.10 -8.74 -25.32
N GLY A 216 -12.78 -8.82 -25.12
CA GLY A 216 -12.14 -8.63 -23.82
C GLY A 216 -12.44 -7.24 -23.23
N HIS A 217 -12.39 -6.18 -24.06
CA HIS A 217 -12.77 -4.83 -23.62
C HIS A 217 -14.25 -4.72 -23.26
N ALA A 218 -15.16 -5.33 -24.04
CA ALA A 218 -16.59 -5.33 -23.76
C ALA A 218 -16.93 -6.10 -22.46
N LEU A 219 -16.30 -7.26 -22.24
CA LEU A 219 -16.42 -8.04 -21.01
C LEU A 219 -15.84 -7.29 -19.81
N TYR A 220 -14.68 -6.66 -19.97
CA TYR A 220 -14.09 -5.80 -18.95
C TYR A 220 -15.05 -4.68 -18.54
N LYS A 221 -15.58 -3.93 -19.52
CA LYS A 221 -16.50 -2.81 -19.28
C LYS A 221 -17.79 -3.24 -18.57
N SER A 222 -18.31 -4.43 -18.87
CA SER A 222 -19.59 -4.91 -18.33
C SER A 222 -19.49 -5.64 -16.99
N ARG A 223 -18.38 -6.33 -16.70
CA ARG A 223 -18.25 -7.20 -15.51
C ARG A 223 -17.24 -6.72 -14.49
N PHE A 224 -16.20 -6.00 -14.91
CA PHE A 224 -15.04 -5.73 -14.06
C PHE A 224 -14.78 -4.24 -13.84
N LYS A 225 -15.27 -3.36 -14.73
CA LYS A 225 -15.14 -1.92 -14.57
C LYS A 225 -15.75 -1.49 -13.24
N THR A 226 -14.91 -0.91 -12.41
CA THR A 226 -15.29 -0.32 -11.14
C THR A 226 -15.38 1.20 -11.35
N THR A 227 -16.53 1.79 -11.06
CA THR A 227 -16.73 3.23 -11.07
C THR A 227 -17.16 3.67 -9.69
N LEU A 228 -16.50 4.71 -9.18
CA LEU A 228 -16.82 5.35 -7.92
C LEU A 228 -17.41 6.73 -8.23
N GLN A 229 -18.62 6.97 -7.75
CA GLN A 229 -19.24 8.28 -7.75
C GLN A 229 -19.29 8.80 -6.32
N LEU A 230 -18.68 9.96 -6.09
CA LEU A 230 -18.68 10.62 -4.79
C LEU A 230 -19.69 11.76 -4.85
N THR A 231 -20.61 11.77 -3.89
CA THR A 231 -21.60 12.82 -3.69
C THR A 231 -21.40 13.45 -2.32
N THR A 232 -22.03 14.58 -2.06
CA THR A 232 -21.96 15.27 -0.75
C THR A 232 -22.62 14.46 0.37
N GLU A 233 -23.61 13.62 0.08
CA GLU A 233 -24.35 12.84 1.08
C GLU A 233 -23.77 11.42 1.28
N GLY A 234 -23.01 10.92 0.30
CA GLY A 234 -22.49 9.56 0.29
C GLY A 234 -21.72 9.20 -0.97
N PHE A 235 -21.64 7.91 -1.27
CA PHE A 235 -20.95 7.41 -2.45
C PHE A 235 -21.64 6.18 -3.05
N ASP A 236 -21.51 6.02 -4.36
CA ASP A 236 -21.92 4.83 -5.10
C ASP A 236 -20.68 4.14 -5.69
N VAL A 237 -20.46 2.88 -5.28
CA VAL A 237 -19.46 2.00 -5.87
C VAL A 237 -20.16 1.02 -6.79
N ARG A 238 -19.96 1.18 -8.09
CA ARG A 238 -20.48 0.25 -9.09
C ARG A 238 -19.36 -0.61 -9.63
N LYS A 239 -19.54 -1.92 -9.54
CA LYS A 239 -18.65 -2.93 -10.12
C LYS A 239 -19.46 -3.77 -11.11
N GLY A 240 -19.29 -3.53 -12.41
CA GLY A 240 -20.13 -4.16 -13.44
C GLY A 240 -21.62 -3.84 -13.24
N LYS A 241 -22.44 -4.87 -12.96
CA LYS A 241 -23.90 -4.73 -12.72
C LYS A 241 -24.28 -4.51 -11.25
N SER A 242 -23.37 -4.70 -10.31
CA SER A 242 -23.66 -4.48 -8.88
C SER A 242 -23.29 -3.06 -8.48
N SER A 243 -24.21 -2.34 -7.84
CA SER A 243 -23.99 -1.04 -7.20
C SER A 243 -24.18 -1.15 -5.69
N VAL A 244 -23.30 -0.51 -4.93
CA VAL A 244 -23.40 -0.38 -3.48
C VAL A 244 -23.36 1.09 -3.16
N THR A 245 -24.47 1.61 -2.62
CA THR A 245 -24.61 3.00 -2.20
C THR A 245 -24.54 3.07 -0.68
N LYS A 246 -23.70 3.95 -0.14
CA LYS A 246 -23.57 4.19 1.30
C LYS A 246 -23.45 5.68 1.61
N LYS A 247 -23.80 6.08 2.84
CA LYS A 247 -23.75 7.48 3.27
C LYS A 247 -22.47 7.76 4.05
N TRP A 248 -21.97 9.00 3.98
CA TRP A 248 -20.77 9.38 4.75
C TRP A 248 -21.01 9.35 6.25
N ALA A 249 -22.23 9.70 6.70
CA ALA A 249 -22.62 9.73 8.11
C ALA A 249 -22.50 8.38 8.84
N ASP A 250 -22.47 7.27 8.10
CA ASP A 250 -22.35 5.92 8.67
C ASP A 250 -20.89 5.63 9.12
N PHE A 251 -19.94 6.45 8.67
CA PHE A 251 -18.50 6.28 8.88
C PHE A 251 -17.93 7.42 9.74
N ARG A 252 -16.93 7.09 10.55
CA ARG A 252 -16.28 8.01 11.50
C ARG A 252 -14.85 8.36 11.12
N ASP A 253 -14.15 7.44 10.46
CA ASP A 253 -12.76 7.63 10.09
C ASP A 253 -12.41 6.87 8.80
N ALA A 254 -11.28 7.21 8.23
CA ALA A 254 -10.74 6.61 7.02
C ALA A 254 -9.22 6.36 7.14
N ALA A 255 -8.78 5.22 6.60
CA ALA A 255 -7.37 4.88 6.46
C ALA A 255 -7.08 4.41 5.03
N ILE A 256 -5.84 4.59 4.58
CA ILE A 256 -5.37 3.95 3.35
C ILE A 256 -5.08 2.49 3.72
N TYR A 257 -5.74 1.56 3.03
CA TYR A 257 -5.66 0.13 3.28
C TYR A 257 -5.06 -0.60 2.08
N ILE A 258 -4.07 -1.46 2.33
CA ILE A 258 -3.47 -2.34 1.33
C ILE A 258 -4.07 -3.73 1.51
N THR A 259 -4.84 -4.16 0.51
CA THR A 259 -5.46 -5.49 0.54
C THR A 259 -4.40 -6.60 0.46
N PRO A 260 -4.73 -7.86 0.84
CA PRO A 260 -3.82 -9.00 0.67
C PRO A 260 -3.37 -9.22 -0.78
N ARG A 261 -4.14 -8.72 -1.76
CA ARG A 261 -3.79 -8.76 -3.20
C ARG A 261 -2.99 -7.54 -3.66
N ARG A 262 -2.55 -6.68 -2.74
CA ARG A 262 -1.81 -5.41 -2.97
C ARG A 262 -2.57 -4.36 -3.77
N GLU A 263 -3.89 -4.45 -3.80
CA GLU A 263 -4.73 -3.34 -4.27
C GLU A 263 -4.81 -2.29 -3.17
N THR A 264 -4.63 -1.02 -3.52
CA THR A 264 -4.78 0.08 -2.56
C THR A 264 -6.23 0.55 -2.54
N CYS A 265 -6.78 0.62 -1.34
CA CYS A 265 -8.15 1.04 -1.07
C CYS A 265 -8.15 2.12 0.02
N ILE A 266 -9.27 2.85 0.16
CA ILE A 266 -9.54 3.60 1.38
C ILE A 266 -10.52 2.79 2.21
N ARG A 267 -10.10 2.36 3.39
CA ARG A 267 -10.97 1.69 4.36
C ARG A 267 -11.67 2.75 5.19
N LEU A 268 -13.00 2.72 5.14
CA LEU A 268 -13.88 3.52 5.99
C LEU A 268 -14.28 2.71 7.22
N TYR A 269 -14.22 3.34 8.39
CA TYR A 269 -14.57 2.74 9.67
C TYR A 269 -15.90 3.30 10.17
N GLY A 270 -16.94 2.46 10.16
CA GLY A 270 -18.25 2.75 10.76
C GLY A 270 -18.34 2.23 12.19
N ARG A 271 -19.52 2.36 12.83
CA ARG A 271 -19.74 1.78 14.17
C ARG A 271 -19.74 0.26 14.14
N ASP A 272 -20.40 -0.32 13.15
CA ASP A 272 -20.68 -1.76 13.09
C ASP A 272 -20.09 -2.43 11.83
N GLU A 273 -19.54 -1.65 10.89
CA GLU A 273 -19.00 -2.16 9.64
C GLU A 273 -17.78 -1.38 9.14
N THR A 274 -16.92 -2.08 8.39
CA THR A 274 -15.82 -1.48 7.63
C THR A 274 -16.09 -1.63 6.14
N PHE A 275 -15.79 -0.61 5.35
CA PHE A 275 -15.98 -0.65 3.91
C PHE A 275 -14.71 -0.21 3.15
N ASP A 276 -14.28 -1.02 2.18
CA ASP A 276 -13.05 -0.77 1.41
C ASP A 276 -13.40 -0.14 0.04
N LEU A 277 -13.09 1.14 -0.12
CA LEU A 277 -13.23 1.89 -1.38
C LEU A 277 -12.05 1.57 -2.31
N PRO A 278 -12.29 0.94 -3.49
CA PRO A 278 -11.22 0.45 -4.35
C PRO A 278 -10.60 1.58 -5.20
N LEU A 279 -9.62 2.28 -4.65
CA LEU A 279 -8.98 3.41 -5.34
C LEU A 279 -8.16 3.02 -6.56
N SER A 280 -7.34 1.97 -6.45
CA SER A 280 -6.47 1.54 -7.56
C SER A 280 -7.27 1.19 -8.82
N ARG A 281 -8.48 0.66 -8.63
CA ARG A 281 -9.36 0.24 -9.74
C ARG A 281 -10.08 1.39 -10.44
N VAL A 282 -10.12 2.58 -9.83
CA VAL A 282 -10.79 3.77 -10.36
C VAL A 282 -9.79 4.75 -10.98
N GLY A 283 -8.49 4.56 -10.73
CA GLY A 283 -7.43 5.44 -11.26
C GLY A 283 -7.34 6.79 -10.56
N LEU A 284 -7.90 6.90 -9.35
CA LEU A 284 -7.79 8.12 -8.53
C LEU A 284 -6.45 8.15 -7.79
N SER A 285 -5.86 9.34 -7.71
CA SER A 285 -4.70 9.59 -6.85
C SER A 285 -5.05 9.29 -5.40
N ARG A 286 -4.27 8.42 -4.76
CA ARG A 286 -4.47 7.98 -3.36
C ARG A 286 -4.56 9.14 -2.40
N LYS A 287 -3.64 10.10 -2.56
CA LYS A 287 -3.51 11.29 -1.71
C LYS A 287 -4.75 12.19 -1.83
N GLU A 288 -5.14 12.50 -3.06
CA GLU A 288 -6.29 13.36 -3.35
C GLU A 288 -7.59 12.72 -2.86
N ALA A 289 -7.77 11.42 -3.14
CA ALA A 289 -8.93 10.66 -2.67
C ALA A 289 -8.99 10.62 -1.15
N TYR A 290 -7.87 10.40 -0.46
CA TYR A 290 -7.82 10.40 1.00
C TYR A 290 -8.18 11.77 1.58
N SER A 291 -7.59 12.86 1.06
CA SER A 291 -7.89 14.21 1.54
C SER A 291 -9.35 14.59 1.31
N MET A 292 -9.91 14.26 0.15
CA MET A 292 -11.29 14.56 -0.20
C MET A 292 -12.26 13.77 0.67
N ILE A 293 -12.03 12.47 0.87
CA ILE A 293 -12.88 11.64 1.74
C ILE A 293 -12.80 12.12 3.19
N LYS A 294 -11.62 12.49 3.67
CA LYS A 294 -11.47 13.03 5.04
C LYS A 294 -12.18 14.37 5.23
N GLN A 295 -12.36 15.15 4.17
CA GLN A 295 -13.20 16.36 4.20
C GLN A 295 -14.70 16.02 4.20
N MET A 296 -15.12 14.99 3.46
CA MET A 296 -16.53 14.56 3.41
C MET A 296 -17.00 13.85 4.70
N LEU A 297 -16.06 13.34 5.51
CA LEU A 297 -16.33 12.73 6.82
C LEU A 297 -16.43 13.76 7.98
N ARG A 298 -16.14 15.04 7.72
CA ARG A 298 -16.29 16.12 8.70
C ARG A 298 -17.69 16.73 8.66
#